data_AF-A0A1H3F2X1-F1
#
_entry.id   AF-A0A1H3F2X1-F1
#
_cell.length_a   1.000
_cell.length_b   1.000
_cell.length_c   1.000
_cell.angle_alpha   90.00
_cell.angle_beta   90.00
_cell.angle_gamma   90.00
#
_symmetry.space_group_name_H-M   'P 1'
#
loop_
_entity.id
_entity.type
_entity.pdbx_description
1 polymer ?
#
loop_
_entity_poly.entity_id
_entity_poly.type
_entity_poly.pdbx_seq_one_letter_code
_entity_poly.pdbx_strand_id
1 'polypeptide(L)' 'MTTTTIRIDIATLPDHLDRSRLNSVAAGIEDALKEAGVRADCSDLFSHIKIDLPTAQLAAASAMLVELQLI' A
#
# COMPACT_ATOMS: atom_id res chain seq x y z
N MET A 1 18.85 7.69 -5.10
CA MET A 1 18.02 7.09 -4.03
C MET A 1 17.15 6.02 -4.68
N THR A 2 17.17 4.79 -4.17
CA THR A 2 16.42 3.67 -4.77
C THR A 2 15.05 3.61 -4.12
N THR A 3 14.00 4.02 -4.83
CA THR A 3 12.62 3.78 -4.41
C THR A 3 12.13 2.48 -5.05
N THR A 4 11.30 1.75 -4.33
CA THR A 4 10.62 0.56 -4.81
C THR A 4 9.14 0.88 -4.90
N THR A 5 8.53 0.53 -6.03
CA THR A 5 7.10 0.70 -6.23
C THR A 5 6.40 -0.65 -6.06
N ILE A 6 5.52 -0.77 -5.07
CA ILE A 6 4.63 -1.90 -4.89
C ILE A 6 3.34 -1.61 -5.68
N ARG A 7 2.81 -2.62 -6.36
CA ARG A 7 1.53 -2.56 -7.06
C ARG A 7 0.61 -3.63 -6.50
N ILE A 8 -0.50 -3.21 -5.92
CA ILE A 8 -1.52 -4.09 -5.40
C ILE A 8 -2.65 -4.10 -6.40
N ASP A 9 -2.87 -5.24 -7.04
CA ASP A 9 -3.95 -5.36 -8.00
C ASP A 9 -5.30 -5.34 -7.28
N ILE A 10 -6.24 -4.51 -7.74
CA ILE A 10 -7.53 -4.39 -7.06
C ILE A 10 -8.38 -5.65 -7.22
N ALA A 11 -8.08 -6.50 -8.21
CA ALA A 11 -8.74 -7.79 -8.37
C ALA A 11 -8.21 -8.83 -7.36
N THR A 12 -6.99 -8.66 -6.86
CA THR A 12 -6.43 -9.50 -5.79
C THR A 12 -6.79 -8.99 -4.41
N LEU A 13 -7.36 -7.78 -4.30
CA LEU A 13 -7.83 -7.26 -3.04
C LEU A 13 -8.93 -8.16 -2.46
N PRO A 14 -8.81 -8.55 -1.18
CA PRO A 14 -9.78 -9.41 -0.54
C PRO A 14 -11.15 -8.73 -0.49
N ASP A 15 -12.22 -9.53 -0.54
CA ASP A 15 -13.61 -9.05 -0.67
C ASP A 15 -14.08 -8.19 0.52
N HIS A 16 -13.36 -8.28 1.66
CA HIS A 16 -13.59 -7.43 2.83
C HIS A 16 -13.13 -5.98 2.64
N LEU A 17 -12.28 -5.73 1.64
CA LEU A 17 -11.83 -4.39 1.31
C LEU A 17 -12.84 -3.78 0.35
N ASP A 18 -13.41 -2.64 0.75
CA ASP A 18 -14.30 -1.87 -0.11
C ASP A 18 -13.54 -1.43 -1.38
N ARG A 19 -13.65 -2.22 -2.45
CA ARG A 19 -13.11 -1.89 -3.79
C ARG A 19 -13.71 -0.60 -4.35
N SER A 20 -14.85 -0.16 -3.80
CA SER A 20 -15.45 1.14 -4.10
C SER A 20 -14.74 2.32 -3.40
N ARG A 21 -13.87 2.05 -2.42
CA ARG A 21 -13.13 3.03 -1.62
C ARG A 21 -11.62 2.75 -1.64
N LEU A 22 -11.07 2.47 -2.83
CA LEU A 22 -9.62 2.32 -3.03
C LEU A 22 -8.83 3.52 -2.50
N ASN A 23 -9.37 4.73 -2.63
CA ASN A 23 -8.79 5.94 -2.05
C ASN A 23 -8.67 5.86 -0.51
N SER A 24 -9.66 5.32 0.20
CA SER A 24 -9.59 5.14 1.65
C SER A 24 -8.60 4.04 2.06
N VAL A 25 -8.50 2.99 1.24
CA VAL A 25 -7.50 1.93 1.43
C VAL A 25 -6.09 2.49 1.25
N ALA A 26 -5.83 3.20 0.16
CA ALA A 26 -4.55 3.84 -0.12
C ALA A 26 -4.15 4.79 1.02
N ALA A 27 -5.06 5.67 1.43
CA ALA A 27 -4.83 6.58 2.55
C ALA A 27 -4.56 5.85 3.87
N GLY A 28 -5.27 4.75 4.15
CA GLY A 28 -5.05 3.93 5.34
C GLY A 28 -3.68 3.23 5.33
N ILE A 29 -3.22 2.78 4.17
CA ILE A 29 -1.89 2.20 4.00
C ILE A 29 -0.81 3.28 4.18
N GLU A 30 -0.99 4.48 3.60
CA GLU A 30 -0.05 5.60 3.82
C GLU A 30 0.04 5.97 5.29
N ASP A 31 -1.09 6.06 5.98
CA ASP A 31 -1.13 6.43 7.39
C ASP A 31 -0.46 5.35 8.25
N ALA A 32 -0.76 4.07 8.02
CA ALA A 32 -0.11 2.95 8.72
C ALA A 32 1.41 2.91 8.47
N LEU A 33 1.84 3.12 7.23
CA LEU A 33 3.27 3.20 6.88
C LEU A 33 3.92 4.39 7.59
N LYS A 34 3.25 5.54 7.60
CA LYS A 34 3.73 6.76 8.26
C LYS A 34 3.82 6.61 9.78
N GLU A 35 2.86 5.95 10.41
CA GLU A 35 2.88 5.58 11.84
C GLU A 35 4.09 4.68 12.14
N ALA A 36 4.45 3.77 11.23
CA ALA A 36 5.66 2.97 11.31
C ALA A 36 6.96 3.74 10.97
N GLY A 37 6.88 5.05 10.68
CA GLY A 37 8.02 5.88 10.27
C GLY A 37 8.49 5.64 8.83
N VAL A 38 7.68 4.95 8.03
CA VAL A 38 7.91 4.68 6.61
C VAL A 38 7.27 5.77 5.78
N ARG A 39 8.08 6.45 4.97
CA ARG A 39 7.57 7.51 4.08
C ARG A 39 7.20 6.90 2.74
N ALA A 40 5.95 6.47 2.63
CA ALA A 40 5.38 5.94 1.40
C ALA A 40 4.38 6.92 0.79
N ASP A 41 4.24 6.87 -0.53
CA ASP A 41 3.27 7.61 -1.33
C ASP A 41 2.33 6.58 -1.97
N CYS A 42 1.07 6.57 -1.57
CA CYS A 42 0.07 5.71 -2.19
C CYS A 42 -0.75 6.50 -3.20
N SER A 43 -0.93 5.93 -4.37
CA SER A 43 -1.79 6.43 -5.43
C SER A 43 -2.74 5.31 -5.84
N ASP A 44 -4.04 5.51 -5.67
CA ASP A 44 -5.03 4.61 -6.26
C ASP A 44 -5.13 4.85 -7.76
N LEU A 45 -5.01 3.78 -8.55
CA LEU A 45 -5.33 3.78 -9.97
C LEU A 45 -6.52 2.87 -10.21
N PHE A 46 -7.20 3.09 -11.33
CA PHE A 46 -8.41 2.36 -11.74
C PHE A 46 -8.22 0.83 -11.82
N SER A 47 -6.97 0.34 -11.87
CA SER A 47 -6.65 -1.10 -11.97
C SER A 47 -5.77 -1.63 -10.84
N HIS A 48 -5.02 -0.77 -10.14
CA HIS A 48 -4.13 -1.18 -9.05
C HIS A 48 -3.85 -0.01 -8.12
N ILE A 49 -3.59 -0.29 -6.85
CA ILE A 49 -3.04 0.70 -5.93
C ILE A 49 -1.52 0.68 -6.11
N LYS A 50 -0.94 1.83 -6.41
CA LYS A 50 0.50 2.03 -6.51
C LYS A 50 1.01 2.60 -5.19
N ILE A 51 2.07 2.03 -4.65
CA ILE A 51 2.71 2.48 -3.42
C ILE A 51 4.19 2.70 -3.74
N ASP A 52 4.66 3.94 -3.67
CA ASP A 52 6.07 4.27 -3.85
C ASP A 52 6.73 4.52 -2.49
N LEU A 53 7.82 3.81 -2.20
CA LEU A 53 8.49 3.93 -0.91
C LEU A 53 10.00 3.68 -1.06
N PRO A 54 10.85 4.14 -0.12
CA PRO A 54 12.28 3.89 -0.16
C PRO A 54 12.59 2.40 -0.03
N THR A 55 13.44 1.84 -0.89
CA THR A 55 13.80 0.40 -0.86
C THR A 55 14.34 -0.05 0.50
N ALA A 56 14.97 0.87 1.25
CA ALA A 56 15.43 0.63 2.63
C ALA A 56 14.30 0.27 3.61
N GLN A 57 13.08 0.74 3.34
CA GLN A 57 11.88 0.56 4.16
C GLN A 57 10.91 -0.47 3.56
N LEU A 58 11.29 -1.14 2.46
CA LEU A 58 10.47 -2.15 1.78
C LEU A 58 10.06 -3.28 2.73
N ALA A 59 11.00 -3.81 3.53
CA ALA A 59 10.70 -4.89 4.45
C ALA A 59 9.63 -4.52 5.50
N ALA A 60 9.69 -3.30 6.03
CA ALA A 60 8.70 -2.79 6.98
C ALA A 60 7.34 -2.58 6.30
N ALA A 61 7.35 -2.00 5.09
CA ALA A 61 6.12 -1.81 4.33
C ALA A 61 5.44 -3.13 3.94
N SER A 62 6.22 -4.11 3.48
CA SER A 62 5.72 -5.45 3.16
C SER A 62 5.10 -6.14 4.36
N ALA A 63 5.70 -6.01 5.56
CA ALA A 63 5.12 -6.57 6.79
C ALA A 63 3.74 -5.95 7.10
N MET A 64 3.61 -4.62 7.02
CA MET A 64 2.33 -3.93 7.19
C MET A 64 1.29 -4.35 6.15
N LEU A 65 1.70 -4.49 4.89
CA LEU A 65 0.83 -4.93 3.80
C LEU A 65 0.30 -6.35 4.02
N VAL A 66 1.13 -7.25 4.55
CA VAL A 66 0.74 -8.62 4.92
C VAL A 66 -0.20 -8.62 6.13
N GLU A 67 0.08 -7.81 7.16
CA GLU A 67 -0.81 -7.67 8.32
C GLU A 67 -2.19 -7.13 7.94
N LEU A 68 -2.25 -6.22 6.96
CA LEU A 68 -3.47 -5.71 6.37
C LEU A 68 -4.12 -6.67 5.35
N GLN A 69 -3.54 -7.87 5.14
CA GLN A 69 -4.00 -8.88 4.17
C GLN A 69 -4.14 -8.34 2.74
N LEU A 70 -3.29 -7.39 2.36
CA LEU A 70 -3.29 -6.78 1.03
C LEU A 70 -2.47 -7.58 0.01
N ILE A 71 -1.58 -8.47 0.47
CA ILE A 71 -0.74 -9.37 -0.32
C ILE A 71 -0.58 -10.74 0.36
#